data_AF-A0A358R2S2-F1
#
_entry.id   AF-A0A358R2S2-F1
#
_cell.length_a   1.000
_cell.length_b   1.000
_cell.length_c   1.000
_cell.angle_alpha   90.00
_cell.angle_beta   90.00
_cell.angle_gamma   90.00
#
_symmetry.space_group_name_H-M   'P 1'
#
loop_
_entity.id
_entity.type
_entity.pdbx_description
1 polymer ?
#
loop_
_entity_poly.entity_id
_entity_poly.type
_entity_poly.pdbx_seq_one_letter_code
_entity_poly.pdbx_strand_id
1 'polypeptide(L)'
;MQSERIDEKSLCKKYRTNVPRLIRGWKRGLSDMEIAQETGIDPIKLQHIKADIEMAHRRLRQTRKNSSLADQALRQRHIFFNPFT
;
A
#
# COMPACT_ATOMS: atom_id res chain seq x y z
N MET A 1 10.42 -5.45 7.45
CA MET A 1 9.36 -5.22 6.44
C MET A 1 8.98 -3.75 6.48
N GLN A 2 9.36 -2.97 5.46
CA GLN A 2 9.15 -1.52 5.43
C GLN A 2 7.65 -1.19 5.45
N SER A 3 7.21 -0.46 6.47
CA SER A 3 5.93 0.23 6.51
C SER A 3 5.99 1.42 5.55
N GLU A 4 5.84 1.15 4.26
CA GLU A 4 5.43 2.20 3.31
C GLU A 4 4.18 2.86 3.89
N ARG A 5 4.30 4.14 4.28
CA ARG A 5 3.28 4.90 5.00
C ARG A 5 1.97 4.90 4.21
N ILE A 6 1.09 3.95 4.51
CA ILE A 6 -0.32 4.03 4.12
C ILE A 6 -0.89 5.26 4.81
N ASP A 7 -1.76 5.99 4.14
CA ASP A 7 -2.55 7.03 4.78
C ASP A 7 -3.67 6.39 5.63
N GLU A 8 -3.27 5.91 6.81
CA GLU A 8 -4.16 5.33 7.81
C GLU A 8 -5.26 6.32 8.23
N LYS A 9 -4.97 7.63 8.23
CA LYS A 9 -5.93 8.67 8.60
C LYS A 9 -7.08 8.75 7.60
N SER A 10 -6.78 8.70 6.31
CA SER A 10 -7.79 8.67 5.25
C SER A 10 -8.68 7.44 5.34
N LEU A 11 -8.11 6.26 5.62
CA LEU A 11 -8.89 5.02 5.80
C LEU A 11 -9.74 5.06 7.07
N CYS A 12 -9.22 5.58 8.19
CA CYS A 12 -9.99 5.81 9.41
C CYS A 12 -11.20 6.71 9.14
N LYS A 13 -11.05 7.78 8.34
CA LYS A 13 -12.15 8.68 8.01
C LYS A 13 -13.20 8.01 7.10
N LYS A 14 -12.76 7.23 6.10
CA LYS A 14 -13.65 6.54 5.15
C LYS A 14 -14.52 5.50 5.83
N TYR A 15 -13.92 4.66 6.68
CA TYR A 15 -14.62 3.54 7.31
C TYR A 15 -15.14 3.85 8.71
N ARG A 16 -14.76 5.00 9.30
CA ARG A 16 -15.06 5.40 10.69
C ARG A 16 -14.61 4.36 11.73
N THR A 17 -13.54 3.64 11.42
CA THR A 17 -12.99 2.56 12.24
C THR A 17 -11.53 2.80 12.55
N ASN A 18 -11.04 2.23 13.65
CA ASN A 18 -9.62 2.31 14.02
C ASN A 18 -8.79 1.34 13.17
N VAL A 19 -8.44 1.77 11.95
CA VAL A 19 -7.63 1.00 11.00
C VAL A 19 -6.24 0.61 11.55
N PRO A 20 -5.52 1.45 12.31
CA PRO A 20 -4.26 1.05 12.94
C PRO A 20 -4.37 -0.17 13.87
N ARG A 21 -5.51 -0.32 14.56
CA ARG A 21 -5.79 -1.50 15.39
C ARG A 21 -6.02 -2.74 14.54
N LEU A 22 -6.77 -2.61 13.44
CA LEU A 22 -7.00 -3.70 12.48
C LEU A 22 -5.69 -4.16 11.84
N ILE A 23 -4.84 -3.23 11.39
CA ILE A 23 -3.51 -3.53 10.84
C ILE A 23 -2.64 -4.27 11.86
N ARG A 24 -2.68 -3.87 13.13
CA ARG A 24 -1.96 -4.59 14.20
C ARG A 24 -2.50 -6.01 14.39
N GLY A 25 -3.82 -6.20 14.32
CA GLY A 25 -4.46 -7.52 14.37
C GLY A 25 -3.98 -8.43 13.23
N TRP A 26 -4.03 -7.94 12.00
CA TRP A 26 -3.52 -8.67 10.84
C TRP A 26 -2.03 -8.99 10.94
N LYS A 27 -1.22 -8.06 11.44
CA LYS A 27 0.22 -8.30 11.68
C LYS A 27 0.51 -9.35 12.73
N ARG A 28 -0.41 -9.59 13.66
CA ARG A 28 -0.32 -10.68 14.66
C ARG A 28 -0.76 -12.03 14.10
N GLY A 29 -1.27 -12.08 12.86
CA GLY A 29 -1.77 -13.30 12.24
C GLY A 29 -3.24 -13.60 12.53
N LEU A 30 -3.98 -12.67 13.12
CA LEU A 30 -5.42 -12.83 13.34
C LEU A 30 -6.16 -12.85 12.00
N SER A 31 -7.13 -13.75 11.90
CA SER A 31 -8.06 -13.84 10.78
C SER A 31 -9.05 -12.67 10.78
N ASP A 32 -9.63 -12.41 9.61
CA ASP A 32 -10.62 -11.35 9.45
C ASP A 32 -11.85 -11.60 10.35
N MET A 33 -12.18 -12.86 10.62
CA MET A 33 -13.30 -13.26 11.47
C MET A 33 -13.02 -13.01 12.96
N GLU A 34 -11.81 -13.33 13.44
CA GLU A 34 -11.39 -13.05 14.82
C GLU A 34 -11.34 -11.55 15.08
N ILE A 35 -10.82 -10.77 14.14
CA ILE A 35 -10.80 -9.31 14.24
C ILE A 35 -12.22 -8.75 14.21
N ALA A 36 -13.11 -9.28 13.37
CA ALA A 36 -14.52 -8.89 13.35
C ALA A 36 -15.20 -9.15 14.71
N GLN A 37 -14.93 -10.29 15.35
CA GLN A 37 -15.44 -10.59 16.69
C GLN A 37 -14.86 -9.66 17.76
N GLU A 38 -13.55 -9.39 17.74
CA GLU A 38 -12.91 -8.51 18.74
C GLU A 38 -13.37 -7.05 18.61
N THR A 39 -13.59 -6.58 17.38
CA THR A 39 -13.86 -5.17 17.10
C THR A 39 -15.34 -4.85 16.88
N GLY A 40 -16.20 -5.86 16.71
CA GLY A 40 -17.60 -5.70 16.36
C GLY A 40 -17.83 -5.12 14.95
N ILE A 41 -16.83 -5.21 14.07
CA ILE A 41 -16.92 -4.70 12.69
C ILE A 41 -17.37 -5.83 11.78
N ASP A 42 -18.27 -5.50 10.87
CA ASP A 42 -18.73 -6.41 9.83
C ASP A 42 -17.54 -7.02 9.03
N PRO A 43 -17.44 -8.36 8.92
CA PRO A 43 -16.41 -9.03 8.13
C PRO A 43 -16.29 -8.52 6.70
N ILE A 44 -17.42 -8.14 6.06
CA ILE A 44 -17.42 -7.61 4.69
C ILE A 44 -16.72 -6.26 4.65
N LYS A 45 -16.94 -5.39 5.65
CA LYS A 45 -16.21 -4.13 5.77
C LYS A 45 -14.72 -4.36 5.98
N LEU A 46 -14.35 -5.37 6.75
CA LEU A 46 -12.94 -5.74 6.95
C LEU A 46 -12.26 -6.12 5.64
N GLN A 47 -12.93 -6.91 4.80
CA GLN A 47 -12.42 -7.28 3.47
C GLN A 47 -12.23 -6.05 2.57
N HIS A 48 -13.18 -5.12 2.56
CA HIS A 48 -13.04 -3.87 1.81
C HIS A 48 -11.85 -3.03 2.29
N ILE A 49 -11.64 -2.92 3.60
CA ILE A 49 -10.49 -2.19 4.17
C ILE A 49 -9.18 -2.85 3.73
N LYS A 50 -9.11 -4.18 3.76
CA LYS A 50 -7.93 -4.95 3.35
C LYS A 50 -7.61 -4.76 1.86
N ALA A 51 -8.62 -4.81 1.00
CA ALA A 51 -8.47 -4.54 -0.43
C ALA A 51 -8.00 -3.10 -0.71
N ASP A 52 -8.55 -2.11 0.00
CA ASP A 52 -8.13 -0.72 -0.11
C ASP A 52 -6.65 -0.52 0.29
N ILE A 53 -6.23 -1.17 1.38
CA ILE A 53 -4.84 -1.16 1.83
C ILE A 53 -3.92 -1.80 0.77
N GLU A 54 -4.32 -2.93 0.20
CA GLU A 54 -3.56 -3.60 -0.84
C GLU A 54 -3.43 -2.73 -2.10
N MET A 55 -4.52 -2.09 -2.53
CA MET A 55 -4.52 -1.15 -3.64
C MET A 55 -3.62 0.06 -3.35
N ALA A 56 -3.64 0.60 -2.13
CA ALA A 56 -2.75 1.69 -1.73
C ALA A 56 -1.28 1.29 -1.85
N HIS A 57 -0.92 0.10 -1.34
CA HIS A 57 0.43 -0.45 -1.52
C HIS A 57 0.80 -0.67 -2.99
N ARG A 58 -0.14 -1.19 -3.80
CA ARG A 58 0.09 -1.40 -5.23
C ARG A 58 0.40 -0.07 -5.93
N ARG A 59 -0.35 0.99 -5.62
CA ARG A 59 -0.12 2.34 -6.17
C ARG A 59 1.25 2.88 -5.74
N LEU A 60 1.60 2.77 -4.45
CA LEU A 60 2.91 3.21 -3.94
C LEU A 60 4.06 2.48 -4.65
N ARG A 61 3.94 1.17 -4.85
CA ARG A 61 4.93 0.38 -5.61
C ARG A 61 5.04 0.83 -7.06
N GLN A 62 3.93 1.14 -7.73
CA GLN A 62 3.93 1.63 -9.11
C GLN A 62 4.60 3.01 -9.21
N THR A 63 4.28 3.94 -8.32
CA THR A 63 4.91 5.27 -8.30
C THR A 63 6.42 5.17 -8.11
N ARG A 64 6.89 4.28 -7.23
CA ARG A 64 8.33 4.03 -7.01
C ARG A 64 9.03 3.45 -8.24
N LYS A 65 8.38 2.51 -8.93
CA LYS A 65 8.92 1.95 -10.19
C LYS A 65 9.02 3.03 -11.26
N ASN A 66 8.00 3.87 -11.40
CA ASN A 66 7.99 4.94 -12.39
C ASN A 66 9.05 6.01 -12.10
N SER A 67 9.29 6.38 -10.84
CA SER A 67 10.37 7.31 -10.50
C SER A 67 11.75 6.70 -10.74
N SER A 68 11.96 5.42 -10.40
CA SER A 68 13.23 4.73 -10.70
C SER A 68 13.50 4.58 -12.21
N LEU A 69 12.46 4.35 -13.01
CA LEU A 69 12.56 4.27 -14.47
C LEU A 69 12.80 5.66 -15.08
N ALA A 70 12.16 6.71 -14.56
CA ALA A 70 12.41 8.09 -14.97
C ALA A 70 13.86 8.50 -14.67
N ASP A 71 14.39 8.16 -13.49
CA ASP A 71 15.79 8.42 -13.12
C ASP A 71 16.78 7.63 -14.01
N GLN A 72 16.45 6.39 -14.36
CA GLN A 72 17.26 5.60 -15.31
C GLN A 72 17.21 6.16 -16.73
N ALA A 73 16.05 6.60 -17.22
CA ALA A 73 15.90 7.20 -18.54
C ALA A 73 16.65 8.54 -18.65
N LEU A 74 16.66 9.34 -17.58
CA LEU A 74 17.42 10.59 -17.51
C LEU A 74 18.94 10.33 -17.54
N ARG A 75 19.39 9.25 -16.90
CA ARG A 75 20.79 8.78 -16.97
C ARG A 75 21.16 8.15 -18.32
N GLN A 76 20.26 7.42 -18.97
CA GLN A 76 20.50 6.83 -20.30
C GLN A 76 20.57 7.88 -21.41
N ARG A 77 19.89 9.02 -21.29
CA ARG A 77 20.03 10.15 -22.22
C ARG A 77 21.44 10.77 -22.26
N HIS A 78 22.32 10.46 -21.29
CA HIS A 78 23.72 10.87 -21.31
C HIS A 78 24.66 9.86 -22.01
N ILE A 79 24.19 8.65 -22.31
CA ILE A 79 24.97 7.68 -23.08
C ILE A 79 24.65 7.92 -24.55
N PHE A 80 25.47 8.78 -25.15
CA PHE A 80 25.53 9.02 -26.59
C PHE A 80 25.27 7.75 -27.41
N PHE A 81 24.23 7.77 -28.24
CA PHE A 81 24.15 6.89 -29.40
C PHE A 81 25.06 7.51 -30.46
N ASN A 82 26.29 7.02 -30.57
CA ASN A 82 27.19 7.39 -31.66
C ASN A 82 27.13 6.29 -32.74
N PRO A 83 26.38 6.48 -33.85
CA PRO A 83 26.26 5.44 -34.85
C PRO A 83 27.48 5.33 -35.80
N PHE A 84 28.48 6.22 -35.73
CA PHE A 84 29.67 6.14 -36.58
C PHE A 84 30.89 6.81 -35.95
N THR A 85 31.73 6.05 -35.23
CA THR A 85 33.21 6.10 -35.23
C THR A 85 33.75 4.84 -34.60
#